data_AF-A0A929K0S7-F1
#
_entry.id   AF-A0A929K0S7-F1
#
_cell.length_a   1.000
_cell.length_b   1.000
_cell.length_c   1.000
_cell.angle_alpha   90.00
_cell.angle_beta   90.00
_cell.angle_gamma   90.00
#
_symmetry.space_group_name_H-M   'P 1'
#
loop_
_entity.id
_entity.type
_entity.pdbx_description
1 polymer ?
#
loop_
_entity_poly.entity_id
_entity_poly.type
_entity_poly.pdbx_seq_one_letter_code
_entity_poly.pdbx_strand_id
1 'polypeptide(L)'
;MKNNEFVMITDAYQLVKGAKIRGKKQEEVFELGHYDPDKRGYTVYPFEEGVMYKDFSVMVSENELKNNYLIEAVKSKAIDAGVANATELFADINNLKSA
;
A
#
# COMPACT_ATOMS: atom_id res chain seq x y z
N MET A 1 19.22 9.53 6.10
CA MET A 1 18.11 9.07 5.23
C MET A 1 17.19 8.22 6.08
N LYS A 2 15.87 8.46 6.08
CA LYS A 2 14.94 7.60 6.82
C LYS A 2 15.00 6.21 6.17
N ASN A 3 15.25 5.16 6.96
CA ASN A 3 15.16 3.78 6.51
C ASN A 3 13.70 3.50 6.16
N ASN A 4 13.33 3.73 4.91
CA ASN A 4 12.04 3.35 4.39
C ASN A 4 12.06 1.84 4.18
N GLU A 5 11.63 1.12 5.20
CA GLU A 5 11.50 -0.34 5.16
C GLU A 5 10.40 -0.72 4.17
N PHE A 6 10.71 -1.63 3.24
CA PHE A 6 9.76 -2.16 2.27
C PHE A 6 9.34 -3.57 2.70
N VAL A 7 8.04 -3.82 2.76
CA VAL A 7 7.44 -5.07 3.25
C VAL A 7 6.60 -5.73 2.16
N MET A 8 6.28 -7.00 2.36
CA MET A 8 5.39 -7.75 1.47
C MET A 8 3.98 -7.13 1.46
N ILE A 9 3.36 -7.07 0.27
CA ILE A 9 1.96 -6.69 0.14
C ILE A 9 1.11 -7.94 0.38
N THR A 10 0.53 -8.05 1.57
CA THR A 10 -0.33 -9.16 1.97
C THR A 10 -1.79 -8.85 1.65
N ASP A 11 -2.18 -7.57 1.75
CA ASP A 11 -3.55 -7.08 1.58
C ASP A 11 -3.65 -6.01 0.49
N ALA A 12 -4.74 -6.02 -0.27
CA ALA A 12 -5.07 -4.98 -1.24
C ALA A 12 -5.29 -3.61 -0.57
N TYR A 13 -5.75 -3.56 0.69
CA TYR A 13 -5.91 -2.30 1.43
C TYR A 13 -4.60 -1.55 1.67
N GLN A 14 -3.45 -2.22 1.54
CA GLN A 14 -2.15 -1.56 1.59
C GLN A 14 -1.88 -0.73 0.32
N LEU A 15 -2.52 -1.07 -0.81
CA LEU A 15 -2.36 -0.41 -2.10
C LEU A 15 -3.16 0.91 -2.15
N VAL A 16 -2.58 1.94 -1.55
CA VAL A 16 -3.18 3.28 -1.50
C VAL A 16 -2.45 4.24 -2.42
N LYS A 17 -3.18 5.23 -2.96
CA LYS A 17 -2.60 6.31 -3.76
C LYS A 17 -1.46 7.01 -3.00
N GLY A 18 -0.37 7.24 -3.70
CA GLY A 18 0.86 7.85 -3.20
C GLY A 18 1.72 6.91 -2.34
N ALA A 19 1.38 5.63 -2.19
CA ALA A 19 2.28 4.67 -1.57
C ALA A 19 3.49 4.40 -2.47
N LYS A 20 4.64 4.16 -1.84
CA LYS A 20 5.86 3.81 -2.55
C LYS A 20 6.01 2.30 -2.61
N ILE A 21 6.31 1.81 -3.81
CA ILE A 21 6.54 0.39 -4.07
C ILE A 21 7.89 0.21 -4.76
N ARG A 22 8.46 -0.99 -4.65
CA ARG A 22 9.62 -1.40 -5.45
C ARG A 22 9.52 -2.87 -5.81
N GLY A 23 10.17 -3.30 -6.89
CA GLY A 23 10.21 -4.71 -7.24
C GLY A 23 10.95 -5.55 -6.19
N LYS A 24 10.61 -6.82 -6.03
CA LYS A 24 11.31 -7.73 -5.11
C LYS A 24 12.78 -7.95 -5.46
N LYS A 25 13.15 -7.73 -6.73
CA LYS A 25 14.49 -7.95 -7.29
C LYS A 25 15.14 -6.67 -7.81
N GLN A 26 14.49 -5.53 -7.63
CA GLN A 26 14.81 -4.25 -8.27
C GLN A 26 14.89 -3.17 -7.20
N GLU A 27 15.71 -2.16 -7.43
CA GLU A 27 15.89 -1.06 -6.48
C GLU A 27 15.03 0.15 -6.84
N GLU A 28 14.56 0.22 -8.08
CA GLU A 28 13.72 1.29 -8.60
C GLU A 28 12.41 1.40 -7.80
N VAL A 29 12.13 2.62 -7.36
CA VAL A 29 10.94 2.95 -6.60
C VAL A 29 9.89 3.57 -7.53
N PHE A 30 8.65 3.18 -7.30
CA PHE A 30 7.49 3.71 -7.98
C PHE A 30 6.48 4.24 -6.97
N GLU A 31 5.71 5.23 -7.37
CA GLU A 31 4.57 5.75 -6.63
C GLU A 31 3.26 5.23 -7.23
N LEU A 32 2.38 4.70 -6.38
CA LEU A 32 1.04 4.27 -6.76
C LEU A 32 0.14 5.47 -7.07
N GLY A 33 -0.53 5.40 -8.22
CA GLY A 33 -1.48 6.37 -8.73
C GLY A 33 -2.93 6.00 -8.42
N HIS A 34 -3.79 6.24 -9.42
CA HIS A 34 -5.21 5.93 -9.34
C HIS A 34 -5.47 4.43 -9.54
N TYR A 35 -6.50 3.93 -8.87
CA TYR A 35 -7.02 2.58 -9.08
C TYR A 35 -8.03 2.58 -10.22
N ASP A 36 -7.84 1.71 -11.20
CA ASP A 36 -8.77 1.46 -12.29
C ASP A 36 -9.54 0.15 -12.03
N PRO A 37 -10.87 0.20 -11.79
CA PRO A 37 -11.67 -0.98 -11.49
C PRO A 37 -11.86 -1.90 -12.69
N ASP A 38 -11.89 -1.38 -13.92
CA ASP A 38 -12.06 -2.19 -15.13
C ASP A 38 -10.82 -3.04 -15.41
N LYS A 39 -9.66 -2.55 -14.96
CA LYS A 39 -8.35 -3.18 -15.13
C LYS A 39 -7.87 -3.89 -13.87
N ARG A 40 -8.58 -3.73 -12.75
CA ARG A 40 -8.24 -4.24 -11.42
C ARG A 40 -6.78 -3.98 -11.08
N GLY A 41 -6.37 -2.72 -11.23
CA GLY A 41 -4.97 -2.34 -11.17
C GLY A 41 -4.76 -0.87 -10.87
N TYR A 42 -3.51 -0.52 -10.64
CA TYR A 42 -3.08 0.83 -10.31
C TYR A 42 -2.18 1.37 -11.41
N THR A 43 -2.31 2.66 -11.69
CA THR A 43 -1.26 3.38 -12.40
C THR A 43 -0.02 3.47 -11.50
N VAL A 44 1.18 3.27 -12.04
CA VAL A 44 2.44 3.43 -11.31
C VAL A 44 3.33 4.42 -12.04
N TYR A 45 4.01 5.27 -11.27
CA TYR A 45 4.90 6.32 -11.76
C TYR A 45 6.28 6.12 -11.16
N PRO A 46 7.38 6.29 -11.90
CA PRO A 46 8.69 6.18 -11.29
C PRO A 46 8.91 7.37 -10.34
N PHE A 47 9.64 7.09 -9.27
CA PHE A 47 9.85 8.01 -8.19
C PHE A 47 11.31 8.01 -7.78
N GLU A 48 11.96 9.17 -7.86
CA GLU A 48 13.38 9.32 -7.57
C GLU A 48 13.63 10.66 -6.87
N GLU A 49 14.50 10.68 -5.87
CA GLU A 49 14.90 11.90 -5.14
C GLU A 49 13.73 12.78 -4.63
N GLY A 50 12.58 12.17 -4.32
CA GLY A 50 11.41 12.92 -3.84
C GLY A 50 10.46 13.41 -4.94
N VAL A 51 10.79 13.13 -6.21
CA VAL A 51 10.04 13.57 -7.38
C VAL A 51 9.33 12.38 -8.04
N MET A 52 8.05 12.55 -8.33
CA MET A 52 7.28 11.61 -9.14
C MET A 52 7.22 12.12 -10.58
N TYR A 53 7.71 11.32 -11.52
CA TYR A 53 7.65 11.66 -12.94
C TYR A 53 6.31 11.24 -13.53
N LYS A 54 5.58 12.19 -14.13
CA LYS A 54 4.22 11.96 -14.66
C LYS A 54 4.16 11.73 -16.17
N ASP A 55 5.29 11.97 -16.86
CA ASP A 55 5.37 11.87 -18.32
C ASP A 55 5.29 10.43 -18.82
N PHE A 56 5.61 9.49 -17.94
CA PHE A 56 5.50 8.06 -18.16
C PHE A 56 4.74 7.42 -16.98
N SER A 57 3.85 6.50 -17.32
CA SER A 57 3.19 5.66 -16.34
C SER A 57 2.87 4.30 -16.93
N VAL A 58 2.74 3.31 -16.05
CA VAL A 58 2.35 1.96 -16.44
C VAL A 58 1.13 1.56 -15.62
N MET A 59 0.25 0.76 -16.20
CA MET A 59 -0.83 0.14 -15.46
C MET A 59 -0.40 -1.24 -14.99
N VAL A 60 -0.46 -1.47 -13.68
CA VAL A 60 -0.04 -2.72 -13.05
C VAL A 60 -1.20 -3.32 -12.29
N SER A 61 -1.52 -4.59 -12.55
CA SER A 61 -2.63 -5.28 -11.88
C SER A 61 -2.36 -5.46 -10.38
N GLU A 62 -3.41 -5.53 -9.57
CA GLU A 62 -3.31 -5.86 -8.14
C GLU A 62 -2.52 -7.16 -7.91
N ASN A 63 -2.77 -8.18 -8.74
CA ASN A 63 -2.11 -9.48 -8.61
C ASN A 63 -0.60 -9.37 -8.84
N GLU A 64 -0.20 -8.59 -9.85
CA GLU A 64 1.21 -8.32 -10.13
C GLU A 64 1.88 -7.58 -8.97
N LEU A 65 1.21 -6.57 -8.43
CA LEU A 65 1.70 -5.82 -7.25
C LEU A 65 1.92 -6.75 -6.05
N LYS A 66 0.94 -7.60 -5.71
CA LYS A 66 1.05 -8.53 -4.57
C LYS A 66 2.16 -9.57 -4.74
N ASN A 67 2.35 -10.07 -5.96
CA ASN A 67 3.28 -11.17 -6.20
C ASN A 67 4.71 -10.72 -6.43
N ASN A 68 4.94 -9.53 -7.00
CA ASN A 68 6.26 -9.13 -7.48
C ASN A 68 6.81 -7.84 -6.85
N TYR A 69 6.00 -7.11 -6.08
CA TYR A 69 6.42 -5.85 -5.45
C TYR A 69 6.41 -5.92 -3.92
N LEU A 70 7.10 -4.95 -3.33
CA LEU A 70 7.11 -4.63 -1.91
C LEU A 70 6.59 -3.19 -1.73
N ILE A 71 6.00 -2.88 -0.58
CA ILE A 71 5.43 -1.56 -0.26
C ILE A 71 6.08 -0.93 0.95
N GLU A 72 6.21 0.40 0.95
CA GLU A 72 6.79 1.17 2.04
C GLU A 72 5.95 1.06 3.33
N ALA A 73 6.59 0.64 4.43
CA ALA A 73 5.95 0.34 5.71
C ALA A 73 5.33 1.57 6.40
N VAL A 74 5.71 2.79 6.03
CA VAL A 74 5.27 4.04 6.66
C VAL A 74 3.75 4.25 6.54
N LYS A 75 3.13 3.77 5.45
CA LYS A 75 1.66 3.80 5.29
C LYS A 75 0.96 2.53 5.76
N SER A 76 1.60 1.35 5.69
CA SER A 76 1.00 0.10 6.18
C SER A 76 0.76 0.17 7.69
N LYS A 77 1.77 0.60 8.47
CA LYS A 77 1.65 0.65 9.94
C LYS A 77 0.51 1.53 10.43
N ALA A 78 0.16 2.60 9.70
CA ALA A 78 -0.97 3.46 10.04
C ALA A 78 -2.32 2.76 9.80
N ILE A 79 -2.43 1.93 8.77
CA ILE A 79 -3.64 1.13 8.49
C ILE A 79 -3.73 -0.02 9.50
N ASP A 80 -2.63 -0.75 9.74
CA ASP A 80 -2.57 -1.85 10.70
C ASP A 80 -2.93 -1.38 12.13
N ALA A 81 -2.44 -0.21 12.53
CA ALA A 81 -2.81 0.41 13.81
C ALA A 81 -4.28 0.85 13.87
N GLY A 82 -4.85 1.31 12.75
CA GLY A 82 -6.26 1.66 12.65
C GLY A 82 -7.19 0.44 12.77
N VAL A 83 -6.82 -0.67 12.14
CA VAL A 83 -7.58 -1.93 12.18
C VAL A 83 -7.53 -2.58 13.56
N ALA A 84 -6.36 -2.54 14.23
CA ALA A 84 -6.22 -3.03 15.61
C ALA A 84 -7.15 -2.28 16.58
N ASN A 85 -7.12 -0.94 16.56
CA ASN A 85 -7.99 -0.11 17.40
C ASN A 85 -9.49 -0.34 17.15
N ALA A 86 -9.89 -0.52 15.87
CA ALA A 86 -11.28 -0.79 15.55
C ALA A 86 -11.75 -2.13 16.14
N THR A 87 -10.91 -3.17 16.06
CA THR A 87 -11.23 -4.52 16.56
C THR A 87 -11.44 -4.54 18.07
N GLU A 88 -10.62 -3.80 18.82
CA GLU A 88 -10.76 -3.64 20.28
C GLU A 88 -12.07 -2.93 20.65
N LEU A 89 -12.42 -1.84 19.96
CA LEU A 89 -13.69 -1.12 20.15
C LEU A 89 -14.92 -2.02 19.90
N PHE A 90 -14.90 -2.88 18.87
CA PHE A 90 -16.00 -3.80 18.61
C PHE A 90 -16.13 -4.90 19.67
N ALA A 91 -15.01 -5.36 20.23
CA ALA A 91 -15.01 -6.33 21.33
C ALA A 91 -15.65 -5.73 22.60
N ASP A 92 -15.30 -4.49 22.94
CA ASP A 92 -15.85 -3.78 24.10
C ASP A 92 -17.36 -3.53 23.98
N ILE A 93 -17.84 -3.14 22.79
CA ILE A 93 -19.27 -2.93 22.54
C ILE A 93 -20.08 -4.23 22.69
N ASN A 94 -19.53 -5.37 22.24
CA ASN A 94 -20.21 -6.66 22.37
C ASN A 94 -20.28 -7.14 23.82
N ASN A 95 -19.26 -6.86 24.61
CA ASN A 95 -19.26 -7.16 26.05
C ASN A 95 -20.31 -6.32 26.80
N LEU A 96 -20.51 -5.06 26.41
CA LEU A 96 -21.53 -4.18 27.01
C LEU A 96 -22.98 -4.56 26.67
N LYS A 97 -23.23 -5.22 25.55
CA LYS A 97 -24.58 -5.69 25.16
C LYS A 97 -24.98 -7.03 25.80
N SER A 98 -24.02 -7.71 26.43
CA SER A 98 -24.20 -9.04 27.02
C SER A 98 -24.40 -9.00 28.54
N ALA A 99 -24.45 -7.79 29.12
CA ALA A 99 -24.75 -7.50 30.53
C ALA A 99 -26.10 -6.80 30.65
#